data_AF-A0A292EE06-F1
#
_entry.id   AF-A0A292EE06-F1
#
_cell.length_a   1.000
_cell.length_b   1.000
_cell.length_c   1.000
_cell.angle_alpha   90.00
_cell.angle_beta   90.00
_cell.angle_gamma   90.00
#
_symmetry.space_group_name_H-M   'P 1'
#
loop_
_entity.id
_entity.type
_entity.pdbx_description
1 polymer ?
#
loop_
_entity_poly.entity_id
_entity_poly.type
_entity_poly.pdbx_seq_one_letter_code
_entity_poly.pdbx_strand_id
1 'polypeptide(L)'
;MVFIDETWAKTNMAPLRGWGPRGQRLIAKAPHGKWRTLTFLAALRHDRIDAPCVIDGPINGTSFAAWVEQFLVPTLRPGDVVVMDNLGSHKRPSNGVVRFYGEAPPLRPQLPTKMEAFIRDVWKPRYLQSVASDPEPETFYMWSAKPDL
;
A
#
# COMPACT_ATOMS: atom_id res chain seq x y z
N MET A 1 4.79 11.23 -5.00
CA MET A 1 3.66 10.51 -4.36
C MET A 1 3.93 9.02 -4.36
N VAL A 2 3.60 8.34 -3.26
CA VAL A 2 3.90 6.95 -2.94
C VAL A 2 2.65 6.36 -2.31
N PHE A 3 2.09 5.30 -2.89
CA PHE A 3 0.98 4.57 -2.30
C PHE A 3 1.50 3.33 -1.59
N ILE A 4 0.96 3.00 -0.43
CA ILE A 4 1.27 1.74 0.26
C ILE A 4 0.01 0.92 0.28
N ASP A 5 0.18 -0.36 -0.03
CA ASP A 5 -0.89 -1.34 0.03
C ASP A 5 -0.32 -2.70 0.43
N GLU A 6 -1.20 -3.52 0.99
CA GLU A 6 -0.92 -4.87 1.41
C GLU A 6 -1.89 -5.84 0.74
N THR A 7 -1.35 -6.95 0.21
CA THR A 7 -2.17 -8.02 -0.34
C THR A 7 -1.75 -9.36 0.21
N TRP A 8 -2.73 -10.23 0.45
CA TRP A 8 -2.48 -11.58 0.97
C TRP A 8 -2.55 -12.60 -0.16
N ALA A 9 -1.57 -13.50 -0.20
CA ALA A 9 -1.52 -14.61 -1.12
C ALA A 9 -1.56 -15.93 -0.35
N LYS A 10 -2.33 -16.90 -0.83
CA LYS A 10 -2.31 -18.26 -0.26
C LYS A 10 -1.41 -19.15 -1.09
N THR A 11 -0.63 -20.01 -0.43
CA THR A 11 0.23 -20.99 -1.11
C THR A 11 -0.55 -22.13 -1.77
N ASN A 12 -1.88 -22.13 -1.66
CA ASN A 12 -2.77 -23.15 -2.21
C ASN A 12 -3.50 -22.71 -3.49
N MET A 13 -3.12 -21.57 -4.07
CA MET A 13 -3.73 -21.08 -5.30
C MET A 13 -3.36 -22.01 -6.46
N ALA A 14 -4.34 -22.80 -6.91
CA ALA A 14 -4.27 -23.62 -8.11
C ALA A 14 -5.43 -23.22 -9.05
N PRO A 15 -5.21 -23.19 -10.38
CA PRO A 15 -6.28 -22.89 -11.32
C PRO A 15 -7.46 -23.87 -11.18
N LEU A 16 -8.68 -23.35 -11.04
CA LEU A 16 -9.89 -24.18 -11.01
C LEU A 16 -10.25 -24.77 -12.38
N ARG A 17 -9.73 -24.17 -13.45
CA ARG A 17 -10.00 -24.54 -14.84
C ARG A 17 -8.72 -24.36 -15.66
N GLY A 18 -8.61 -25.11 -16.75
CA GLY A 18 -7.54 -24.97 -17.72
C GLY A 18 -7.98 -25.48 -19.09
N TRP A 19 -7.12 -25.27 -20.09
CA TRP A 19 -7.39 -25.60 -21.48
C TRP A 19 -6.51 -26.76 -21.92
N GLY A 20 -7.07 -27.69 -22.70
CA GLY A 20 -6.36 -28.85 -23.23
C GLY A 20 -7.01 -29.39 -24.51
N PRO A 21 -6.34 -30.32 -25.22
CA PRO A 21 -6.87 -30.90 -26.44
C PRO A 21 -8.25 -31.54 -26.22
N ARG A 22 -9.15 -31.38 -27.19
CA ARG A 22 -10.51 -31.93 -27.13
C ARG A 22 -10.44 -33.45 -26.99
N GLY A 23 -11.19 -34.00 -26.02
CA GLY A 23 -11.22 -35.43 -25.73
C GLY A 23 -10.09 -35.94 -24.83
N GLN A 24 -9.18 -35.07 -24.38
CA GLN A 24 -8.09 -35.45 -23.49
C GLN A 24 -8.29 -34.86 -22.09
N ARG A 25 -7.94 -35.63 -21.06
CA ARG A 25 -7.96 -35.15 -19.68
C ARG A 25 -6.82 -34.18 -19.45
N LEU A 26 -7.12 -32.98 -18.96
CA LEU A 26 -6.10 -32.04 -18.49
C LEU A 26 -5.48 -32.55 -17.19
N ILE A 27 -4.19 -32.88 -17.24
CA ILE A 27 -3.41 -33.23 -16.04
C ILE A 27 -2.78 -31.95 -15.49
N ALA A 28 -3.13 -31.59 -14.25
CA ALA A 28 -2.60 -30.44 -13.55
C ALA A 28 -2.01 -30.86 -12.20
N LYS A 29 -1.09 -30.04 -11.68
CA LYS A 29 -0.48 -30.21 -10.36
C LYS A 29 -0.99 -29.11 -9.45
N ALA A 30 -1.31 -29.45 -8.21
CA ALA A 30 -1.64 -28.50 -7.16
C ALA A 30 -0.60 -28.62 -6.03
N PRO A 31 -0.30 -27.52 -5.32
CA PRO A 31 0.55 -27.57 -4.13
C PRO A 31 -0.02 -28.55 -3.09
N HIS A 32 0.83 -29.41 -2.51
CA HIS A 32 0.46 -30.37 -1.47
C HIS A 32 1.16 -29.99 -0.15
N GLY A 33 0.44 -30.02 0.98
CA GLY A 33 0.99 -29.73 2.31
C GLY A 33 0.17 -28.74 3.13
N LYS A 34 0.76 -28.25 4.23
CA LYS A 34 0.14 -27.24 5.11
C LYS A 34 0.13 -25.87 4.42
N TRP A 35 -1.05 -25.29 4.33
CA TRP A 35 -1.29 -24.00 3.70
C TRP A 35 -0.72 -22.86 4.53
N ARG A 36 -0.13 -21.87 3.84
CA ARG A 36 0.30 -20.62 4.46
C ARG A 36 -0.38 -19.47 3.75
N THR A 37 -0.78 -18.49 4.55
CA THR A 37 -1.13 -17.16 4.04
C THR A 37 0.14 -16.33 4.15
N LEU A 38 0.54 -15.73 3.04
CA LEU A 38 1.62 -14.77 2.95
C LEU A 38 1.01 -13.37 2.84
N THR A 39 1.62 -12.38 3.47
CA THR A 39 1.28 -10.98 3.23
C THR A 39 2.40 -10.34 2.42
N PHE A 40 2.06 -9.78 1.27
CA PHE A 40 2.94 -8.97 0.46
C PHE A 40 2.65 -7.49 0.73
N LEU A 41 3.71 -6.74 1.01
CA LEU A 41 3.73 -5.29 1.19
C LEU A 41 4.56 -4.66 0.11
N ALA A 42 4.12 -3.52 -0.41
CA ALA A 42 4.95 -2.69 -1.26
C ALA A 42 4.52 -1.23 -1.26
N ALA A 43 5.46 -0.37 -1.62
CA ALA A 43 5.19 0.99 -2.03
C ALA A 43 5.05 1.05 -3.56
N LEU A 44 3.96 1.64 -4.05
CA LEU A 44 3.73 1.88 -5.46
C LEU A 44 3.93 3.35 -5.79
N ARG A 45 4.79 3.60 -6.77
CA ARG A 45 4.95 4.91 -7.41
C ARG A 45 4.44 4.81 -8.85
N HIS A 46 4.28 5.95 -9.50
CA HIS A 46 3.80 6.00 -10.88
C HIS A 46 4.71 5.24 -11.89
N ASP A 47 6.00 5.10 -11.55
CA ASP A 47 7.06 4.57 -12.42
C ASP A 47 7.61 3.22 -11.96
N ARG A 48 7.35 2.79 -10.71
CA ARG A 48 7.94 1.59 -10.13
C ARG A 48 7.25 1.09 -8.87
N ILE A 49 7.61 -0.13 -8.49
CA ILE A 49 7.37 -0.70 -7.16
C ILE A 49 8.63 -0.51 -6.32
N ASP A 50 8.48 0.04 -5.11
CA ASP A 50 9.51 0.24 -4.09
C ASP A 50 9.20 -0.60 -2.83
N ALA A 51 10.21 -0.83 -2.01
CA ALA A 51 10.10 -1.50 -0.70
C ALA A 51 9.30 -2.83 -0.67
N PRO A 52 9.43 -3.75 -1.65
CA PRO A 52 8.66 -5.00 -1.64
C PRO A 52 9.09 -5.90 -0.47
N CYS A 53 8.12 -6.48 0.24
CA CYS A 53 8.37 -7.41 1.33
C CYS A 53 7.30 -8.51 1.37
N VAL A 54 7.71 -9.74 1.66
CA VAL A 54 6.80 -10.87 1.89
C VAL A 54 6.98 -11.36 3.31
N ILE A 55 5.88 -11.44 4.06
CA ILE A 55 5.85 -11.89 5.44
C ILE A 55 4.99 -13.16 5.53
N ASP A 56 5.44 -14.14 6.32
CA ASP A 56 4.65 -15.30 6.68
C ASP A 56 3.53 -14.90 7.65
N GLY A 57 2.27 -15.08 7.24
CA GLY A 57 1.10 -14.79 8.05
C GLY A 57 0.54 -13.36 7.90
N PRO A 58 -0.48 -13.01 8.70
CA PRO A 58 -1.09 -11.68 8.67
C PRO A 58 -0.17 -10.62 9.25
N ILE A 59 -0.23 -9.41 8.68
CA ILE A 59 0.50 -8.26 9.20
C ILE A 59 -0.11 -7.74 10.51
N ASN A 60 0.73 -7.21 11.39
CA ASN A 60 0.33 -6.50 12.60
C ASN A 60 1.12 -5.20 12.71
N GLY A 61 0.82 -4.37 13.72
CA GLY A 61 1.47 -3.06 13.85
C GLY A 61 2.98 -3.13 14.08
N THR A 62 3.50 -4.20 14.69
CA THR A 62 4.95 -4.36 14.90
C THR A 62 5.66 -4.70 13.60
N SER A 63 5.13 -5.67 12.83
CA SER A 63 5.73 -6.03 11.54
C SER A 63 5.58 -4.92 10.50
N PHE A 64 4.48 -4.17 10.54
CA PHE A 64 4.31 -2.98 9.71
C PHE A 64 5.34 -1.88 10.04
N ALA A 65 5.51 -1.55 11.32
CA ALA A 65 6.50 -0.54 11.74
C ALA A 65 7.93 -0.93 11.33
N ALA A 66 8.29 -2.21 11.52
CA ALA A 66 9.59 -2.73 11.07
C ALA A 66 9.76 -2.60 9.55
N TRP A 67 8.73 -2.91 8.76
CA TRP A 67 8.75 -2.73 7.32
C TRP A 67 8.92 -1.25 6.92
N VAL A 68 8.20 -0.33 7.58
CA VAL A 68 8.35 1.11 7.35
C VAL A 68 9.79 1.55 7.59
N GLU A 69 10.36 1.21 8.75
CA GLU A 69 11.70 1.65 9.13
C GLU A 69 12.80 1.03 8.25
N GLN A 70 12.70 -0.26 7.94
CA GLN A 70 13.79 -1.02 7.29
C GLN A 70 13.72 -1.02 5.77
N PHE A 71 12.53 -0.92 5.18
CA PHE A 71 12.34 -1.05 3.73
C PHE A 71 11.80 0.23 3.11
N LEU A 72 10.76 0.84 3.68
CA LEU A 72 10.14 2.02 3.07
C LEU A 72 11.00 3.26 3.20
N VAL A 73 11.38 3.64 4.42
CA VAL A 73 12.12 4.89 4.70
C VAL A 73 13.36 5.05 3.82
N PRO A 74 14.22 4.03 3.62
CA PRO A 74 15.39 4.14 2.74
C PRO A 74 15.07 4.49 1.28
N THR A 75 13.82 4.32 0.83
CA THR A 75 13.37 4.61 -0.55
C THR A 75 12.69 5.97 -0.68
N LEU A 76 12.41 6.66 0.43
CA LEU A 76 11.75 7.96 0.43
C LEU A 76 12.75 9.08 0.21
N ARG A 77 12.31 10.14 -0.47
CA ARG A 77 13.05 11.38 -0.63
C ARG A 77 12.30 12.51 0.07
N PRO A 78 12.99 13.57 0.52
CA PRO A 78 12.33 14.80 0.98
C PRO A 78 11.25 15.26 -0.01
N GLY A 79 10.06 15.58 0.50
CA GLY A 79 8.90 15.98 -0.31
C GLY A 79 8.08 14.83 -0.89
N ASP A 80 8.50 13.57 -0.73
CA ASP A 80 7.63 12.44 -1.05
C ASP A 80 6.41 12.41 -0.14
N VAL A 81 5.25 12.23 -0.77
CA VAL A 81 4.00 12.00 -0.05
C VAL A 81 3.58 10.56 -0.07
N VAL A 82 3.47 10.00 1.12
CA VAL A 82 2.98 8.65 1.38
C VAL A 82 1.47 8.66 1.62
N VAL A 83 0.75 7.79 0.90
CA VAL A 83 -0.68 7.56 1.01
C VAL A 83 -0.90 6.09 1.36
N MET A 84 -1.70 5.83 2.40
CA MET A 84 -2.05 4.47 2.83
C MET A 84 -3.49 4.46 3.37
N ASP A 85 -4.09 3.27 3.51
CA ASP A 85 -5.38 3.13 4.17
C ASP A 85 -5.26 3.28 5.71
N ASN A 86 -6.40 3.39 6.40
CA ASN A 86 -6.46 3.60 7.86
C ASN A 86 -6.64 2.29 8.64
N LEU A 87 -5.92 1.23 8.24
CA LEU A 87 -5.99 -0.05 8.92
C LEU A 87 -5.36 0.00 10.33
N GLY A 88 -5.84 -0.86 11.23
CA GLY A 88 -5.35 -0.91 12.62
C GLY A 88 -3.85 -1.20 12.74
N SER A 89 -3.27 -1.97 11.82
CA SER A 89 -1.82 -2.21 11.71
C SER A 89 -1.04 -0.93 11.46
N HIS A 90 -1.61 0.06 10.76
CA HIS A 90 -0.90 1.28 10.36
C HIS A 90 -0.82 2.32 11.47
N LYS A 91 -1.53 2.09 12.58
CA LYS A 91 -1.64 3.04 13.70
C LYS A 91 -0.50 2.94 14.71
N ARG A 92 0.47 2.05 14.51
CA ARG A 92 1.65 1.95 15.38
C ARG A 92 2.80 2.75 14.78
N PRO A 93 3.32 3.77 15.49
CA PRO A 93 4.29 4.70 14.93
C PRO A 93 5.63 4.02 14.64
N SER A 94 6.26 4.38 13.53
CA SER A 94 7.65 4.02 13.15
C SER A 94 8.70 4.73 14.01
N ASN A 95 8.51 4.76 15.34
CA ASN A 95 9.37 5.44 16.31
C ASN A 95 9.71 6.92 15.96
N GLY A 96 8.86 7.59 15.17
CA GLY A 96 9.05 8.99 14.77
C GLY A 96 9.96 9.22 13.55
N VAL A 97 10.37 8.16 12.85
CA VAL A 97 11.17 8.23 11.61
C VAL A 97 10.36 8.83 10.45
N VAL A 98 9.07 8.50 10.39
CA VAL A 98 8.10 9.12 9.48
C VAL A 98 7.14 9.95 10.33
N ARG A 99 7.01 11.26 10.03
CA ARG A 99 5.98 12.10 10.65
C ARG A 99 4.69 12.00 9.83
N PHE A 100 3.67 11.46 10.45
CA PHE A 100 2.33 11.34 9.92
C PHE A 100 1.64 12.71 10.10
N TYR A 101 1.53 13.49 9.02
CA TYR A 101 0.87 14.81 9.10
C TYR A 101 -0.65 14.63 9.10
N GLY A 102 -1.31 15.16 10.14
CA GLY A 102 -2.75 15.03 10.39
C GLY A 102 -3.08 15.11 11.88
N GLU A 103 -2.62 16.18 12.54
CA GLU A 103 -2.90 16.42 13.96
C GLU A 103 -4.27 17.11 14.14
N ALA A 104 -5.05 16.54 15.06
CA ALA A 104 -6.31 17.00 15.68
C ALA A 104 -7.65 16.90 14.88
N PRO A 105 -8.71 16.31 15.49
CA PRO A 105 -10.09 16.54 15.06
C PRO A 105 -10.46 18.03 15.17
N PRO A 106 -11.30 18.57 14.27
CA PRO A 106 -12.17 17.84 13.34
C PRO A 106 -11.58 17.67 11.92
N LEU A 107 -10.28 17.89 11.72
CA LEU A 107 -9.65 18.02 10.39
C LEU A 107 -9.35 16.69 9.67
N ARG A 108 -9.76 15.53 10.21
CA ARG A 108 -9.53 14.23 9.57
C ARG A 108 -10.82 13.79 8.85
N PRO A 109 -10.98 14.05 7.54
CA PRO A 109 -12.14 13.57 6.80
C PRO A 109 -12.20 12.04 6.86
N GLN A 110 -13.41 11.49 6.94
CA GLN A 110 -13.59 10.05 6.77
C GLN A 110 -13.20 9.69 5.33
N LEU A 111 -12.01 9.09 5.18
CA LEU A 111 -11.56 8.60 3.89
C LEU A 111 -12.19 7.24 3.60
N PRO A 112 -12.47 6.92 2.32
CA PRO A 112 -12.89 5.58 1.94
C PRO A 112 -11.86 4.54 2.38
N THR A 113 -12.32 3.37 2.82
CA THR A 113 -11.47 2.27 3.29
C THR A 113 -10.78 1.49 2.17
N LYS A 114 -11.05 1.83 0.91
CA LYS A 114 -10.44 1.21 -0.26
C LYS A 114 -9.66 2.25 -1.04
N MET A 115 -8.43 1.90 -1.43
CA MET A 115 -7.56 2.76 -2.24
C MET A 115 -8.24 3.21 -3.55
N GLU A 116 -8.98 2.31 -4.22
CA GLU A 116 -9.74 2.64 -5.42
C GLU A 116 -10.75 3.78 -5.18
N ALA A 117 -11.52 3.70 -4.10
CA ALA A 117 -12.51 4.70 -3.75
C ALA A 117 -11.84 6.02 -3.32
N PHE A 118 -10.73 5.94 -2.59
CA PHE A 118 -9.92 7.12 -2.30
C PHE A 118 -9.43 7.81 -3.57
N ILE A 119 -8.87 7.05 -4.52
CA ILE A 119 -8.36 7.59 -5.79
C ILE A 119 -9.50 8.23 -6.58
N ARG A 120 -10.62 7.52 -6.75
CA ARG A 120 -11.75 7.97 -7.57
C ARG A 120 -12.48 9.17 -6.97
N ASP A 121 -12.78 9.12 -5.67
CA ASP A 121 -13.75 10.03 -5.04
C ASP A 121 -13.09 11.18 -4.30
N VAL A 122 -11.81 11.04 -3.90
CA VAL A 122 -11.11 12.04 -3.08
C VAL A 122 -9.94 12.66 -3.84
N TRP A 123 -9.03 11.83 -4.36
CA TRP A 123 -7.78 12.31 -4.96
C TRP A 123 -7.99 12.87 -6.37
N LYS A 124 -8.56 12.08 -7.29
CA LYS A 124 -8.69 12.46 -8.71
C LYS A 124 -9.45 13.78 -8.91
N PRO A 125 -10.61 14.04 -8.27
CA PRO A 125 -11.32 15.31 -8.47
C PRO A 125 -10.50 16.52 -8.00
N ARG A 126 -9.80 16.41 -6.87
CA ARG A 126 -8.97 17.49 -6.31
C ARG A 126 -7.68 17.70 -7.08
N TYR A 127 -7.03 16.63 -7.51
CA TYR A 127 -5.86 16.70 -8.39
C TYR A 127 -6.20 17.45 -9.68
N LEU A 128 -7.31 17.09 -10.33
CA LEU A 128 -7.76 17.77 -11.55
C LEU A 128 -8.11 19.25 -11.31
N GLN A 129 -8.67 19.61 -10.15
CA GLN A 129 -8.88 21.00 -9.76
C GLN A 129 -7.56 21.76 -9.55
N SER A 130 -6.58 21.13 -8.88
CA SER A 130 -5.26 21.72 -8.65
C SER A 130 -4.51 21.97 -9.95
N VAL A 131 -4.55 21.03 -10.89
CA VAL A 131 -3.93 21.17 -12.21
C VAL A 131 -4.63 22.21 -13.09
N ALA A 132 -5.91 22.48 -12.85
CA ALA A 132 -6.69 23.48 -13.57
C ALA A 132 -6.55 24.91 -13.01
N SER A 133 -5.92 25.07 -11.85
CA SER A 133 -5.66 26.36 -11.20
C SER A 133 -4.21 26.78 -11.47
N ASP A 134 -3.86 28.08 -11.32
CA ASP A 134 -2.44 28.51 -11.25
C ASP A 134 -1.70 27.63 -10.22
N PRO A 135 -0.39 27.34 -10.42
CA PRO A 135 0.32 26.26 -9.73
C PRO A 135 0.56 26.59 -8.25
N GLU A 136 -0.51 26.53 -7.47
CA GLU A 136 -0.45 26.49 -6.02
C GLU A 136 0.05 25.10 -5.62
N PRO A 137 1.10 24.99 -4.78
CA PRO A 137 1.61 23.71 -4.32
C PRO A 137 0.50 22.91 -3.63
N GLU A 138 0.33 21.65 -4.06
CA GLU A 138 -0.70 20.74 -3.57
C GLU A 138 -0.72 20.67 -2.04
N THR A 139 -1.77 21.23 -1.42
CA THR A 139 -2.03 21.14 0.02
C THR A 139 -3.12 20.10 0.27
N PHE A 140 -2.79 18.81 0.09
CA PHE A 140 -3.53 17.79 0.83
C PHE A 140 -2.95 17.68 2.25
N TYR A 141 -3.65 17.00 3.16
CA TYR A 141 -3.03 16.52 4.41
C TYR A 141 -2.01 15.42 4.04
N MET A 142 -0.87 15.91 3.57
CA MET A 142 0.23 15.19 2.94
C MET A 142 1.26 14.84 3.98
N TRP A 143 1.76 13.61 3.93
CA TRP A 143 2.79 13.12 4.81
C TRP A 143 4.12 13.45 4.14
N SER A 144 5.02 14.20 4.77
CA SER A 144 6.33 14.49 4.16
C SER A 144 7.45 13.73 4.88
N ALA A 145 8.31 13.07 4.11
CA ALA A 145 9.61 12.64 4.61
C ALA A 145 10.41 13.87 5.04
N LYS A 146 11.08 13.80 6.20
CA LYS A 146 11.88 14.92 6.71
C LYS A 146 12.93 15.37 5.68
N PRO A 147 13.24 16.67 5.62
CA PRO A 147 14.33 17.18 4.78
C PRO A 147 15.70 16.59 5.12
N ASP A 148 15.91 16.16 6.37
CA ASP A 148 17.23 15.84 6.92
C ASP A 148 17.34 14.36 7.36
N LEU A 149 17.14 13.42 6.43
CA LEU A 149 17.57 12.02 6.58
C LEU A 149 18.86 11.76 5.80
#